data_AF-A0A9X0TP81-F1
#
_entry.id   AF-A0A9X0TP81-F1
#
_cell.length_a   1.000
_cell.length_b   1.000
_cell.length_c   1.000
_cell.angle_alpha   90.00
_cell.angle_beta   90.00
_cell.angle_gamma   90.00
#
_symmetry.space_group_name_H-M   'P 1'
#
loop_
_entity.id
_entity.type
_entity.pdbx_description
1 polymer ?
#
loop_
_entity_poly.entity_id
_entity_poly.type
_entity_poly.pdbx_seq_one_letter_code
_entity_poly.pdbx_strand_id
1 'polypeptide(L)'
;MERENLQKRLLKKCQEAFIMGLELYNKPTIKYRIEGFSFFICNAWELMLKAKLLKEGKSIYYSDNPNRTLNLSDVIKIIYTDKN
;
A
#
# COMPACT_ATOMS: atom_id res chain seq x y z
N MET A 1 -15.81 -3.96 13.72
CA MET A 1 -15.85 -2.50 13.89
C MET A 1 -14.45 -1.86 13.81
N GLU A 2 -13.49 -2.21 14.67
CA GLU A 2 -12.14 -1.61 14.63
C GLU A 2 -11.31 -1.96 13.38
N ARG A 3 -11.32 -3.24 12.94
CA ARG A 3 -10.66 -3.67 11.69
C ARG A 3 -11.29 -3.05 10.44
N GLU A 4 -12.61 -2.92 10.42
CA GLU A 4 -13.34 -2.29 9.30
C GLU A 4 -12.99 -0.81 9.19
N ASN A 5 -12.81 -0.13 10.33
CA ASN A 5 -12.33 1.25 10.37
C ASN A 5 -10.88 1.35 9.87
N LEU A 6 -9.99 0.43 10.29
CA LEU A 6 -8.62 0.38 9.77
C LEU A 6 -8.58 0.14 8.25
N GLN A 7 -9.37 -0.81 7.74
CA GLN A 7 -9.48 -1.08 6.31
C GLN A 7 -9.89 0.17 5.53
N LYS A 8 -10.95 0.87 5.96
CA LYS A 8 -11.42 2.12 5.32
C LYS A 8 -10.33 3.20 5.35
N ARG A 9 -9.61 3.34 6.47
CA ARG A 9 -8.48 4.28 6.59
C ARG A 9 -7.33 3.96 5.63
N LEU A 10 -6.97 2.69 5.46
CA LEU A 10 -5.94 2.28 4.50
C LEU A 10 -6.36 2.57 3.05
N LEU A 11 -7.62 2.30 2.69
CA LEU A 11 -8.15 2.61 1.36
C LEU A 11 -8.16 4.11 1.08
N LYS A 12 -8.56 4.94 2.05
CA LYS A 12 -8.49 6.40 1.91
C LYS A 12 -7.05 6.87 1.68
N LYS A 13 -6.10 6.39 2.49
CA LYS A 13 -4.68 6.73 2.31
C LYS A 13 -4.09 6.22 1.00
N CYS A 14 -4.54 5.05 0.52
CA CYS A 14 -4.17 4.54 -0.80
C CYS A 14 -4.59 5.52 -1.90
N GLN A 15 -5.83 6.00 -1.86
CA GLN A 15 -6.34 6.97 -2.85
C GLN A 15 -5.54 8.28 -2.82
N GLU A 16 -5.30 8.82 -1.62
CA GLU A 16 -4.48 10.03 -1.43
C GLU A 16 -3.05 9.84 -1.98
N ALA A 17 -2.40 8.72 -1.66
CA ALA A 17 -1.06 8.40 -2.16
C ALA A 17 -1.04 8.25 -3.69
N PHE A 18 -2.06 7.61 -4.28
CA PHE A 18 -2.17 7.45 -5.72
C PHE A 18 -2.31 8.80 -6.43
N ILE A 19 -3.19 9.67 -5.94
CA ILE A 19 -3.39 11.03 -6.47
C ILE A 19 -2.10 11.84 -6.37
N MET A 20 -1.42 11.80 -5.22
CA MET A 20 -0.13 12.48 -5.01
C MET A 20 0.94 12.00 -6.00
N GLY A 21 0.98 10.70 -6.28
CA GLY A 21 1.83 10.15 -7.34
C GLY A 21 1.56 10.82 -8.68
N LEU A 22 0.29 10.86 -9.12
CA LEU A 22 -0.11 11.47 -10.38
C LEU A 22 0.24 12.97 -10.44
N GLU A 23 0.02 13.71 -9.35
CA GLU A 23 0.37 15.13 -9.27
C GLU A 23 1.87 15.36 -9.46
N LEU A 24 2.71 14.54 -8.82
CA LEU A 24 4.17 14.63 -8.99
C LEU A 24 4.58 14.30 -10.41
N TYR A 25 4.05 13.21 -10.98
CA TYR A 25 4.36 12.80 -12.35
C TYR A 25 4.06 13.92 -13.36
N ASN A 26 2.93 14.61 -13.17
CA ASN A 26 2.47 15.68 -14.05
C ASN A 26 3.11 17.05 -13.77
N LYS A 27 4.02 17.19 -12.80
CA LYS A 27 4.68 18.46 -12.49
C LYS A 27 6.09 18.53 -13.10
N PRO A 28 6.27 19.07 -14.33
CA PRO A 28 7.54 18.99 -15.06
C PRO A 28 8.70 19.76 -14.43
N THR A 29 8.42 20.70 -13.53
CA THR A 29 9.45 21.45 -12.80
C THR A 29 10.16 20.61 -11.73
N ILE A 30 9.60 19.44 -11.36
CA ILE A 30 10.22 18.51 -10.42
C ILE A 30 11.08 17.51 -11.20
N LYS A 31 12.40 17.62 -11.08
CA LYS A 31 13.35 16.71 -11.75
C LYS A 31 13.22 15.26 -11.26
N TYR A 32 12.91 15.07 -9.97
CA TYR A 32 12.79 13.77 -9.30
C TYR A 32 11.37 13.17 -9.36
N ARG A 33 10.57 13.60 -10.35
CA ARG A 33 9.14 13.25 -10.43
C ARG A 33 8.87 11.77 -10.68
N ILE A 34 9.79 11.07 -11.35
CA ILE A 34 9.61 9.66 -11.71
C ILE A 34 9.83 8.78 -10.48
N GLU A 35 10.88 9.06 -9.72
CA GLU A 35 11.19 8.40 -8.46
C GLU A 35 10.15 8.76 -7.40
N GLY A 36 9.72 10.02 -7.34
CA GLY A 36 8.61 10.45 -6.50
C GLY A 36 7.32 9.69 -6.81
N PHE A 37 6.92 9.64 -8.10
CA PHE A 37 5.78 8.84 -8.54
C PHE A 37 5.93 7.36 -8.13
N SER A 38 7.11 6.77 -8.35
CA SER A 38 7.39 5.37 -8.03
C SER A 38 7.25 5.08 -6.53
N PHE A 39 7.68 5.99 -5.66
CA PHE A 39 7.49 5.86 -4.22
C PHE A 39 5.99 5.88 -3.86
N PHE A 40 5.24 6.85 -4.38
CA PHE A 40 3.83 7.01 -4.06
C PHE A 40 2.97 5.86 -4.60
N ILE A 41 3.24 5.37 -5.82
CA ILE A 41 2.48 4.26 -6.41
C ILE A 41 2.76 2.96 -5.65
N CYS A 42 4.01 2.67 -5.27
CA CYS A 42 4.33 1.51 -4.44
C CYS A 42 3.63 1.56 -3.08
N ASN A 43 3.63 2.72 -2.41
CA ASN A 43 2.92 2.91 -1.14
C ASN A 43 1.40 2.75 -1.29
N ALA A 44 0.80 3.30 -2.36
CA ALA A 44 -0.62 3.14 -2.63
C ALA A 44 -1.02 1.66 -2.78
N TRP A 45 -0.25 0.91 -3.58
CA TRP A 45 -0.47 -0.52 -3.76
C TRP A 45 -0.27 -1.30 -2.46
N GLU A 46 0.74 -0.99 -1.66
CA GLU A 46 0.96 -1.63 -0.36
C GLU A 46 -0.26 -1.45 0.56
N LEU A 47 -0.79 -0.23 0.67
CA LEU A 47 -1.96 0.08 1.50
C LEU A 47 -3.22 -0.63 1.01
N MET A 48 -3.44 -0.67 -0.30
CA MET A 48 -4.57 -1.36 -0.92
C MET A 48 -4.53 -2.87 -0.65
N LEU A 49 -3.36 -3.49 -0.84
CA LEU A 49 -3.18 -4.92 -0.63
C LEU A 49 -3.31 -5.28 0.86
N LYS A 50 -2.81 -4.44 1.78
CA LYS A 50 -3.08 -4.58 3.22
C LYS A 50 -4.57 -4.52 3.53
N ALA A 51 -5.30 -3.58 2.92
CA ALA A 51 -6.76 -3.50 3.10
C ALA A 51 -7.48 -4.75 2.58
N LYS A 52 -7.02 -5.35 1.47
CA LYS A 52 -7.51 -6.64 0.97
C LYS A 52 -7.27 -7.78 1.97
N LEU A 53 -6.07 -7.88 2.55
CA LEU A 53 -5.77 -8.89 3.58
C LEU A 53 -6.70 -8.74 4.80
N LEU A 54 -6.91 -7.51 5.28
CA LEU A 54 -7.84 -7.24 6.37
C LEU A 54 -9.28 -7.65 6.03
N LYS A 55 -9.72 -7.38 4.79
CA LYS A 55 -11.05 -7.80 4.30
C LYS A 55 -11.22 -9.31 4.31
N GLU A 56 -10.15 -10.06 4.06
CA GLU A 56 -10.10 -11.53 4.12
C GLU A 56 -9.86 -12.08 5.53
N GLY A 57 -9.80 -11.22 6.55
CA GLY A 57 -9.54 -11.62 7.94
C GLY A 57 -8.07 -11.96 8.25
N LYS A 58 -7.16 -11.74 7.30
CA LYS A 58 -5.71 -11.98 7.45
C LYS A 58 -5.04 -10.83 8.19
N SER A 59 -4.01 -11.14 8.98
CA SER A 59 -3.17 -10.14 9.64
C SER A 59 -2.31 -9.39 8.62
N ILE A 60 -2.06 -8.11 8.89
CA ILE A 60 -1.10 -7.28 8.14
C ILE A 60 0.20 -7.07 8.92
N TYR A 61 0.35 -7.68 10.10
CA TYR A 61 1.51 -7.56 10.97
C TYR A 61 2.42 -8.79 10.86
N TYR A 62 3.73 -8.57 11.03
CA TYR A 62 4.67 -9.68 11.13
C TYR A 62 4.43 -10.49 12.41
N SER A 63 4.56 -11.82 12.32
CA SER A 63 4.29 -12.73 13.44
C SER A 63 5.30 -12.57 14.59
N ASP A 64 6.55 -12.24 14.25
CA ASP A 64 7.66 -12.00 15.17
C ASP A 64 7.71 -10.55 15.69
N ASN A 65 7.01 -9.61 15.02
CA ASN A 65 6.96 -8.21 15.42
C ASN A 65 5.55 -7.62 15.22
N PRO A 66 4.68 -7.68 16.25
CA PRO A 66 3.29 -7.20 16.16
C PRO A 66 3.15 -5.69 15.93
N ASN A 67 4.22 -4.90 16.11
CA ASN A 67 4.20 -3.46 15.88
C ASN A 67 4.58 -3.09 14.43
N ARG A 68 5.02 -4.05 13.62
CA ARG A 68 5.48 -3.82 12.25
C ARG A 68 4.51 -4.46 11.26
N THR A 69 4.08 -3.68 10.26
CA THR A 69 3.23 -4.19 9.17
C THR A 69 4.05 -4.71 8.00
N LEU A 70 3.50 -5.69 7.28
CA LEU A 70 4.08 -6.29 6.07
C LEU A 70 4.46 -5.21 5.04
N ASN A 71 5.56 -5.36 4.32
CA ASN A 71 5.89 -4.47 3.20
C ASN A 71 5.19 -4.91 1.90
N LEU A 72 5.30 -4.10 0.84
CA LEU A 72 4.73 -4.37 -0.48
C LEU A 72 5.09 -5.75 -1.04
N SER A 73 6.36 -6.14 -0.98
CA SER A 73 6.82 -7.44 -1.47
C SER A 73 6.14 -8.59 -0.72
N ASP A 74 6.03 -8.48 0.60
CA ASP A 74 5.48 -9.53 1.44
C ASP A 74 3.96 -9.65 1.27
N VAL A 75 3.24 -8.52 1.14
CA VAL A 75 1.79 -8.59 0.82
C VAL A 75 1.53 -9.15 -0.57
N ILE A 76 2.38 -8.86 -1.57
CA ILE A 76 2.29 -9.46 -2.90
C ILE A 76 2.45 -10.97 -2.82
N LYS A 77 3.48 -11.48 -2.13
CA LYS A 77 3.72 -12.93 -1.98
C LYS A 77 2.56 -13.68 -1.32
N ILE A 78 1.86 -13.02 -0.40
CA ILE A 78 0.70 -13.61 0.30
C ILE A 78 -0.54 -13.65 -0.60
N ILE A 79 -0.73 -12.64 -1.47
CA ILE A 79 -1.92 -12.52 -2.31
C ILE A 79 -1.74 -13.27 -3.64
N TYR A 80 -0.57 -13.18 -4.23
CA TYR A 80 -0.20 -13.80 -5.50
C TYR A 80 0.82 -14.90 -5.22
N THR A 81 0.30 -16.10 -4.98
CA THR A 81 1.09 -17.28 -4.61
C THR A 81 1.71 -18.00 -5.81
N ASP A 82 1.27 -17.65 -7.02
CA ASP A 82 1.78 -18.27 -8.25
C ASP A 82 3.23 -17.87 -8.47
N LYS A 83 4.11 -18.87 -8.37
CA LYS A 83 5.52 -18.77 -8.78
C LYS A 83 5.60 -19.21 -10.24
N ASN A 84 5.38 -18.28 -11.16
CA ASN A 84 5.82 -18.50 -12.55
C ASN A 84 7.33 -18.30 -12.64
#